data_AF-A0A7S0N759-F1
#
_entry.id   AF-A0A7S0N759-F1
#
_cell.length_a   1.000
_cell.length_b   1.000
_cell.length_c   1.000
_cell.angle_alpha   90.00
_cell.angle_beta   90.00
_cell.angle_gamma   90.00
#
_symmetry.space_group_name_H-M   'P 1'
#
loop_
_entity.id
_entity.type
_entity.pdbx_description
1 polymer ?
#
loop_
_entity_poly.entity_id
_entity_poly.type
_entity_poly.pdbx_seq_one_letter_code
_entity_poly.pdbx_strand_id
1 'polypeptide(L)'
;TDKGRVTFSFNEKTWPDSHITEDIAALAAEFAAKTTLYIPGITPQKRLGILVSKQDHCLMDLLNRWELGKLDCRIQFVASNHPQSEVVLHRLARFNIPFVKLPTSPDDKASPDQPRKQEQALLQLAKDTDFLVLARYMQVLSGAFLKEYNRDVINIHHGLLPSFKGANPYRQAFNAGVKMIGATSHFVTEELDSGPIIEQLVDRVSHRDDVSQFAIKSKTLEMRCLTDAVTYFLDNRLIRYGTQPNERVMTLN
;
A
#
# COMPACT_ATOMS: atom_id res chain seq x y z
N THR A 1 -21.43 3.19 16.80
CA THR A 1 -20.08 3.00 17.36
C THR A 1 -19.25 4.17 16.94
N ASP A 2 -18.90 5.02 17.91
CA ASP A 2 -18.02 6.15 17.67
C ASP A 2 -16.65 5.63 17.25
N LYS A 3 -16.10 6.24 16.20
CA LYS A 3 -14.80 5.90 15.61
C LYS A 3 -14.00 7.17 15.62
N GLY A 4 -12.79 7.14 16.15
CA GLY A 4 -11.98 8.32 16.25
C GLY A 4 -10.52 7.99 16.43
N ARG A 5 -9.69 8.97 16.10
CA ARG A 5 -8.27 9.02 16.41
C ARG A 5 -8.11 10.20 17.36
N VAL A 6 -7.43 9.96 18.47
CA VAL A 6 -7.09 11.00 19.43
C VAL A 6 -5.58 11.08 19.49
N THR A 7 -5.04 12.26 19.27
CA THR A 7 -3.64 12.58 19.54
C THR A 7 -3.60 13.45 20.77
N PHE A 8 -2.85 13.03 21.77
CA PHE A 8 -2.71 13.75 23.04
C PHE A 8 -1.27 13.66 23.51
N SER A 9 -0.89 14.58 24.38
CA SER A 9 0.39 14.57 25.09
C SER A 9 0.16 14.20 26.54
N PHE A 10 1.08 13.46 27.14
CA PHE A 10 1.04 13.08 28.54
C PHE A 10 2.42 13.29 29.18
N ASN A 11 2.47 13.30 30.50
CA ASN A 11 3.71 13.45 31.25
C ASN A 11 4.20 12.06 31.69
N GLU A 12 5.26 11.59 31.05
CA GLU A 12 5.89 10.28 31.32
C GLU A 12 6.29 10.09 32.79
N LYS A 13 6.60 11.18 33.52
CA LYS A 13 6.97 11.08 34.95
C LYS A 13 5.79 10.69 35.84
N THR A 14 4.58 11.11 35.48
CA THR A 14 3.36 10.85 36.24
C THR A 14 2.53 9.72 35.64
N TRP A 15 2.71 9.43 34.36
CA TRP A 15 2.01 8.40 33.62
C TRP A 15 2.98 7.70 32.65
N PRO A 16 3.78 6.74 33.14
CA PRO A 16 4.77 6.04 32.32
C PRO A 16 4.10 5.10 31.30
N ASP A 17 4.86 4.68 30.29
CA ASP A 17 4.34 3.96 29.11
C ASP A 17 3.67 2.62 29.40
N SER A 18 4.10 1.94 30.46
CA SER A 18 3.45 0.71 30.94
C SER A 18 2.04 1.00 31.45
N HIS A 19 1.88 2.04 32.27
CA HIS A 19 0.59 2.39 32.86
C HIS A 19 -0.38 2.93 31.80
N ILE A 20 0.06 3.79 30.87
CA ILE A 20 -0.83 4.30 29.82
C ILE A 20 -1.34 3.17 28.91
N THR A 21 -0.50 2.17 28.62
CA THR A 21 -0.92 1.01 27.82
C THR A 21 -1.98 0.19 28.55
N GLU A 22 -1.78 -0.06 29.85
CA GLU A 22 -2.74 -0.78 30.71
C GLU A 22 -4.05 -0.02 30.88
N ASP A 23 -4.01 1.28 31.15
CA ASP A 23 -5.19 2.12 31.36
C ASP A 23 -6.04 2.23 30.09
N ILE A 24 -5.39 2.44 28.93
CA ILE A 24 -6.10 2.48 27.64
C ILE A 24 -6.69 1.11 27.30
N ALA A 25 -6.02 0.01 27.65
CA ALA A 25 -6.55 -1.33 27.46
C ALA A 25 -7.77 -1.61 28.38
N ALA A 26 -7.73 -1.17 29.64
CA ALA A 26 -8.84 -1.29 30.58
C ALA A 26 -10.07 -0.50 30.10
N LEU A 27 -9.85 0.75 29.66
CA LEU A 27 -10.91 1.58 29.08
C LEU A 27 -11.48 0.94 27.81
N ALA A 28 -10.63 0.43 26.92
CA ALA A 28 -11.07 -0.25 25.71
C ALA A 28 -11.95 -1.47 26.03
N ALA A 29 -11.61 -2.24 27.06
CA ALA A 29 -12.39 -3.39 27.50
C ALA A 29 -13.78 -2.99 28.01
N GLU A 30 -13.89 -1.90 28.78
CA GLU A 30 -15.16 -1.37 29.29
C GLU A 30 -16.15 -1.04 28.15
N PHE A 31 -15.63 -0.47 27.05
CA PHE A 31 -16.43 -0.10 25.88
C PHE A 31 -16.51 -1.18 24.79
N ALA A 32 -15.96 -2.38 25.04
CA ALA A 32 -15.78 -3.43 24.03
C ALA A 32 -15.14 -2.89 22.72
N ALA A 33 -14.22 -1.94 22.85
CA ALA A 33 -13.56 -1.27 21.75
C ALA A 33 -12.29 -2.01 21.31
N LYS A 34 -12.00 -1.97 20.01
CA LYS A 34 -10.67 -2.33 19.49
C LYS A 34 -9.83 -1.07 19.45
N THR A 35 -8.66 -1.10 20.09
CA THR A 35 -7.76 0.05 20.17
C THR A 35 -6.35 -0.31 19.69
N THR A 36 -5.61 0.69 19.26
CA THR A 36 -4.19 0.58 18.96
C THR A 36 -3.54 1.85 19.48
N LEU A 37 -2.56 1.70 20.35
CA LEU A 37 -1.78 2.81 20.89
C LEU A 37 -0.45 2.88 20.15
N TYR A 38 -0.11 4.07 19.66
CA TYR A 38 1.18 4.37 19.04
C TYR A 38 1.85 5.48 19.86
N ILE A 39 3.05 5.21 20.35
CA ILE A 39 3.87 6.15 21.10
C ILE A 39 5.18 6.35 20.32
N PRO A 40 5.46 7.55 19.79
CA PRO A 40 6.69 7.84 19.06
C PRO A 40 7.94 7.44 19.87
N GLY A 41 8.89 6.76 19.23
CA GLY A 41 10.14 6.32 19.86
C GLY A 41 10.06 5.05 20.71
N ILE A 42 8.84 4.60 21.04
CA ILE A 42 8.61 3.38 21.82
C ILE A 42 7.97 2.30 20.95
N THR A 43 6.94 2.65 20.20
CA THR A 43 6.31 1.73 19.25
C THR A 43 7.29 1.47 18.10
N PRO A 44 7.63 0.21 17.80
CA PRO A 44 8.52 -0.11 16.70
C PRO A 44 7.99 0.40 15.35
N GLN A 45 8.90 0.87 14.50
CA GLN A 45 8.57 1.22 13.11
C GLN A 45 7.98 0.03 12.37
N LYS A 46 6.95 0.27 11.57
CA LYS A 46 6.38 -0.77 10.72
C LYS A 46 7.38 -1.21 9.66
N ARG A 47 7.43 -2.52 9.39
CA ARG A 47 8.31 -3.17 8.43
C ARG A 47 7.57 -3.35 7.10
N LEU A 48 8.05 -2.69 6.05
CA LEU A 48 7.43 -2.63 4.73
C LEU A 48 8.16 -3.53 3.73
N GLY A 49 7.43 -4.39 3.01
CA GLY A 49 7.90 -4.99 1.75
C GLY A 49 7.25 -4.34 0.54
N ILE A 50 8.04 -4.01 -0.50
CA ILE A 50 7.51 -3.36 -1.72
C ILE A 50 7.60 -4.32 -2.91
N LEU A 51 6.49 -4.49 -3.63
CA LEU A 51 6.44 -5.24 -4.89
C LEU A 51 6.30 -4.28 -6.07
N VAL A 52 7.11 -4.51 -7.12
CA VAL A 52 7.14 -3.68 -8.33
C VAL A 52 7.23 -4.55 -9.57
N SER A 53 6.61 -4.14 -10.69
CA SER A 53 6.84 -4.78 -12.00
C SER A 53 7.75 -3.92 -12.87
N LYS A 54 7.41 -3.64 -14.13
CA LYS A 54 8.28 -2.85 -15.02
C LYS A 54 8.23 -1.34 -14.77
N GLN A 55 7.12 -0.84 -14.22
CA GLN A 55 6.92 0.57 -13.98
C GLN A 55 7.34 0.87 -12.54
N ASP A 56 8.36 1.70 -12.36
CA ASP A 56 9.03 1.96 -11.10
C ASP A 56 8.75 3.35 -10.53
N HIS A 57 7.90 4.17 -11.16
CA HIS A 57 7.62 5.54 -10.73
C HIS A 57 7.07 5.61 -9.30
N CYS A 58 6.12 4.74 -8.94
CA CYS A 58 5.60 4.65 -7.57
C CYS A 58 6.68 4.18 -6.57
N LEU A 59 7.52 3.21 -6.94
CA LEU A 59 8.63 2.77 -6.10
C LEU A 59 9.61 3.92 -5.85
N MET A 60 9.97 4.66 -6.89
CA MET A 60 10.92 5.77 -6.78
C MET A 60 10.37 6.92 -5.93
N ASP A 61 9.08 7.24 -6.01
CA ASP A 61 8.44 8.24 -5.13
C ASP A 61 8.44 7.78 -3.65
N LEU A 62 8.09 6.52 -3.39
CA LEU A 62 8.16 5.96 -2.03
C LEU A 62 9.58 6.01 -1.47
N LEU A 63 10.59 5.59 -2.24
CA LEU A 63 12.00 5.66 -1.83
C LEU A 63 12.46 7.10 -1.59
N ASN A 64 12.06 8.06 -2.44
CA ASN A 64 12.35 9.48 -2.24
C ASN A 64 11.81 9.97 -0.90
N ARG A 65 10.55 9.68 -0.60
CA ARG A 65 9.89 10.19 0.60
C ARG A 65 10.38 9.49 1.86
N TRP A 66 10.67 8.21 1.78
CA TRP A 66 11.33 7.46 2.84
C TRP A 66 12.72 8.02 3.15
N GLU A 67 13.56 8.29 2.14
CA GLU A 67 14.89 8.90 2.30
C GLU A 67 14.81 10.30 2.96
N LEU A 68 13.75 11.06 2.68
CA LEU A 68 13.46 12.36 3.29
C LEU A 68 12.82 12.28 4.69
N GLY A 69 12.68 11.09 5.27
CA GLY A 69 12.05 10.88 6.58
C GLY A 69 10.56 11.19 6.61
N LYS A 70 9.89 11.17 5.47
CA LYS A 70 8.43 11.43 5.36
C LYS A 70 7.59 10.17 5.54
N LEU A 71 8.20 8.99 5.53
CA LEU A 71 7.55 7.71 5.78
C LEU A 71 8.23 7.04 6.98
N ASP A 72 7.54 7.00 8.12
CA ASP A 72 8.05 6.39 9.37
C ASP A 72 7.93 4.87 9.33
N CYS A 73 8.79 4.23 8.53
CA CYS A 73 8.82 2.79 8.37
C CYS A 73 10.23 2.28 8.02
N ARG A 74 10.43 0.98 8.18
CA ARG A 74 11.62 0.28 7.73
C ARG A 74 11.31 -0.53 6.47
N ILE A 75 11.96 -0.23 5.34
CA ILE A 75 11.83 -1.02 4.12
C ILE A 75 12.70 -2.28 4.24
N GLN A 76 12.07 -3.45 4.30
CA GLN A 76 12.74 -4.74 4.48
C GLN A 76 13.28 -5.32 3.17
N PHE A 77 12.56 -5.11 2.07
CA PHE A 77 12.98 -5.55 0.74
C PHE A 77 12.17 -4.85 -0.35
N VAL A 78 12.70 -4.90 -1.57
CA VAL A 78 11.94 -4.67 -2.80
C VAL A 78 12.00 -5.94 -3.65
N ALA A 79 10.86 -6.44 -4.09
CA ALA A 79 10.80 -7.61 -4.96
C ALA A 79 10.11 -7.30 -6.30
N SER A 80 10.56 -7.97 -7.35
CA SER A 80 10.01 -7.77 -8.69
C SER A 80 9.98 -9.03 -9.52
N ASN A 81 8.95 -9.18 -10.35
CA ASN A 81 8.89 -10.22 -11.37
C ASN A 81 9.76 -9.93 -12.61
N HIS A 82 10.37 -8.76 -12.68
CA HIS A 82 11.29 -8.35 -13.75
C HIS A 82 12.64 -7.90 -13.18
N PRO A 83 13.71 -7.92 -13.98
CA PRO A 83 14.89 -7.11 -13.69
C PRO A 83 14.48 -5.63 -13.55
N GLN A 84 15.14 -4.91 -12.64
CA GLN A 84 14.96 -3.48 -12.47
C GLN A 84 16.10 -2.69 -13.11
N SER A 85 15.87 -1.40 -13.34
CA SER A 85 16.89 -0.49 -13.88
C SER A 85 18.08 -0.37 -12.92
N GLU A 86 19.27 -0.10 -13.47
CA GLU A 86 20.47 0.14 -12.66
C GLU A 86 20.26 1.31 -11.68
N VAL A 87 19.47 2.31 -12.06
CA VAL A 87 19.10 3.44 -11.20
C VAL A 87 18.38 2.96 -9.93
N VAL A 88 17.39 2.07 -10.07
CA VAL A 88 16.69 1.48 -8.92
C VAL A 88 17.66 0.63 -8.09
N LEU A 89 18.44 -0.24 -8.72
CA LEU A 89 19.35 -1.14 -8.01
C LEU A 89 20.44 -0.39 -7.23
N HIS A 90 21.07 0.63 -7.82
CA HIS A 90 22.05 1.48 -7.15
C HIS A 90 21.43 2.22 -5.95
N ARG A 91 20.19 2.69 -6.10
CA ARG A 91 19.49 3.36 -5.02
C ARG A 91 19.21 2.43 -3.85
N LEU A 92 18.71 1.22 -4.11
CA LEU A 92 18.46 0.22 -3.07
C LEU A 92 19.75 -0.18 -2.36
N ALA A 93 20.83 -0.39 -3.12
CA ALA A 93 22.15 -0.72 -2.57
C ALA A 93 22.68 0.37 -1.63
N ARG A 94 22.51 1.66 -1.98
CA ARG A 94 22.93 2.79 -1.13
C ARG A 94 22.29 2.75 0.28
N PHE A 95 21.09 2.19 0.38
CA PHE A 95 20.35 2.09 1.64
C PHE A 95 20.36 0.68 2.25
N ASN A 96 21.17 -0.24 1.70
CA ASN A 96 21.21 -1.65 2.09
C ASN A 96 19.82 -2.32 2.07
N ILE A 97 18.96 -1.92 1.12
CA ILE A 97 17.65 -2.55 0.92
C ILE A 97 17.82 -3.73 -0.04
N PRO A 98 17.53 -4.96 0.38
CA PRO A 98 17.60 -6.13 -0.50
C PRO A 98 16.65 -6.02 -1.69
N PHE A 99 17.17 -6.30 -2.88
CA PHE A 99 16.37 -6.50 -4.09
C PHE A 99 16.25 -7.99 -4.41
N VAL A 100 15.03 -8.48 -4.62
CA VAL A 100 14.77 -9.90 -4.93
C VAL A 100 13.99 -10.03 -6.23
N LYS A 101 14.56 -10.72 -7.22
CA LYS A 101 13.84 -11.08 -8.45
C LYS A 101 13.01 -12.35 -8.22
N LEU A 102 11.70 -12.24 -8.41
CA LEU A 102 10.71 -13.32 -8.29
C LEU A 102 10.07 -13.60 -9.65
N PRO A 103 10.75 -14.33 -10.55
CA PRO A 103 10.26 -14.54 -11.90
C PRO A 103 8.93 -15.31 -11.91
N THR A 104 8.00 -14.85 -12.74
CA THR A 104 6.72 -15.51 -12.99
C THR A 104 6.87 -16.56 -14.10
N SER A 105 6.44 -17.80 -13.86
CA SER A 105 6.27 -18.79 -14.94
C SER A 105 4.81 -18.85 -15.41
N PRO A 106 4.54 -18.90 -16.72
CA PRO A 106 3.18 -19.16 -17.24
C PRO A 106 2.61 -20.52 -16.78
N ASP A 107 3.49 -21.48 -16.50
CA ASP A 107 3.13 -22.82 -16.05
C ASP A 107 2.81 -22.89 -14.55
N ASP A 108 3.17 -21.84 -13.78
CA ASP A 108 2.85 -21.73 -12.35
C ASP A 108 1.39 -21.29 -12.17
N LYS A 109 0.45 -22.20 -12.43
CA LYS A 109 -0.97 -21.97 -12.11
C LYS A 109 -1.14 -21.99 -10.59
N ALA A 110 -1.80 -20.96 -10.06
CA ALA A 110 -2.28 -21.01 -8.68
C ALA A 110 -3.39 -22.06 -8.58
N SER A 111 -3.37 -22.89 -7.55
CA SER A 111 -4.59 -23.56 -7.10
C SER A 111 -5.26 -22.67 -6.04
N PRO A 112 -6.58 -22.82 -5.80
CA PRO A 112 -7.26 -22.09 -4.73
C PRO A 112 -6.63 -22.31 -3.36
N ASP A 113 -6.04 -23.50 -3.14
CA ASP A 113 -5.56 -23.95 -1.84
C ASP A 113 -4.05 -23.76 -1.63
N GLN A 114 -3.26 -23.44 -2.67
CA GLN A 114 -1.81 -23.33 -2.56
C GLN A 114 -1.26 -22.10 -3.30
N PRO A 115 -0.38 -21.32 -2.65
CA PRO A 115 0.32 -20.22 -3.31
C PRO A 115 1.20 -20.76 -4.44
N ARG A 116 1.36 -19.97 -5.50
CA ARG A 116 2.32 -20.27 -6.60
C ARG A 116 3.73 -20.36 -6.03
N LYS A 117 4.64 -21.04 -6.74
CA LYS A 117 6.06 -21.14 -6.33
C LYS A 117 6.71 -19.77 -6.02
N GLN A 118 6.44 -18.77 -6.85
CA GLN A 118 6.91 -17.41 -6.61
C GLN A 118 6.31 -16.77 -5.33
N GLU A 119 5.05 -17.09 -5.02
CA GLU A 119 4.33 -16.56 -3.87
C GLU A 119 4.82 -17.24 -2.58
N GLN A 120 5.19 -18.52 -2.64
CA GLN A 120 5.88 -19.21 -1.55
C GLN A 120 7.22 -18.53 -1.23
N ALA A 121 8.02 -18.21 -2.26
CA ALA A 121 9.27 -17.47 -2.06
C ALA A 121 9.02 -16.06 -1.49
N LEU A 122 7.98 -15.38 -1.97
CA LEU A 122 7.55 -14.09 -1.42
C LEU A 122 7.10 -14.20 0.05
N LEU A 123 6.36 -15.24 0.42
CA LEU A 123 5.93 -15.48 1.81
C LEU A 123 7.13 -15.64 2.73
N GLN A 124 8.16 -16.38 2.31
CA GLN A 124 9.40 -16.50 3.09
C GLN A 124 10.07 -15.14 3.30
N LEU A 125 10.14 -14.31 2.25
CA LEU A 125 10.72 -12.98 2.31
C LEU A 125 9.87 -12.01 3.15
N ALA A 126 8.55 -12.16 3.14
CA ALA A 126 7.60 -11.29 3.81
C ALA A 126 7.32 -11.67 5.27
N LYS A 127 7.92 -12.75 5.81
CA LYS A 127 7.75 -13.18 7.21
C LYS A 127 7.95 -12.05 8.22
N ASP A 128 8.98 -11.25 7.98
CA ASP A 128 9.41 -10.13 8.82
C ASP A 128 8.86 -8.78 8.35
N THR A 129 7.72 -8.76 7.67
CA THR A 129 7.01 -7.54 7.30
C THR A 129 5.71 -7.42 8.07
N ASP A 130 5.28 -6.19 8.29
CA ASP A 130 4.00 -5.87 8.91
C ASP A 130 2.93 -5.54 7.86
N PHE A 131 3.36 -5.11 6.66
CA PHE A 131 2.49 -4.89 5.51
C PHE A 131 3.29 -4.90 4.19
N LEU A 132 2.58 -5.09 3.07
CA LEU A 132 3.14 -4.98 1.72
C LEU A 132 2.52 -3.81 0.94
N VAL A 133 3.29 -3.28 -0.01
CA VAL A 133 2.82 -2.30 -0.99
C VAL A 133 3.06 -2.82 -2.40
N LEU A 134 2.00 -2.87 -3.21
CA LEU A 134 2.04 -3.15 -4.64
C LEU A 134 2.26 -1.85 -5.41
N ALA A 135 3.52 -1.42 -5.52
CA ALA A 135 3.90 -0.24 -6.27
C ALA A 135 3.90 -0.56 -7.78
N ARG A 136 2.70 -0.64 -8.38
CA ARG A 136 2.50 -1.06 -9.78
C ARG A 136 3.01 -2.48 -10.05
N TYR A 137 2.76 -3.38 -9.11
CA TYR A 137 2.95 -4.80 -9.31
C TYR A 137 1.78 -5.37 -10.13
N MET A 138 2.09 -5.98 -11.26
CA MET A 138 1.10 -6.37 -12.28
C MET A 138 0.62 -7.82 -12.14
N GLN A 139 1.09 -8.55 -11.13
CA GLN A 139 0.64 -9.91 -10.86
C GLN A 139 -0.44 -9.91 -9.80
N VAL A 140 -1.51 -10.67 -10.03
CA VAL A 140 -2.54 -10.92 -9.04
C VAL A 140 -2.00 -11.89 -8.00
N LEU A 141 -2.01 -11.47 -6.75
CA LEU A 141 -1.72 -12.30 -5.58
C LEU A 141 -2.90 -13.27 -5.36
N SER A 142 -2.60 -14.55 -5.19
CA SER A 142 -3.64 -15.56 -4.95
C SER A 142 -4.33 -15.39 -3.59
N GLY A 143 -5.57 -15.88 -3.47
CA GLY A 143 -6.27 -15.96 -2.18
C GLY A 143 -5.49 -16.77 -1.13
N ALA A 144 -4.83 -17.86 -1.56
CA ALA A 144 -3.96 -18.65 -0.71
C ALA A 144 -2.79 -17.82 -0.14
N PHE A 145 -2.13 -17.00 -0.98
CA PHE A 145 -1.09 -16.08 -0.52
C PHE A 145 -1.62 -15.08 0.51
N LEU A 146 -2.75 -14.42 0.21
CA LEU A 146 -3.32 -13.40 1.10
C LEU A 146 -3.70 -13.99 2.46
N LYS A 147 -4.29 -15.20 2.45
CA LYS A 147 -4.65 -15.94 3.66
C LYS A 147 -3.43 -16.34 4.50
N GLU A 148 -2.35 -16.81 3.87
CA GLU A 148 -1.13 -17.21 4.58
C GLU A 148 -0.34 -15.99 5.09
N TYR A 149 -0.28 -14.91 4.30
CA TYR A 149 0.39 -13.67 4.71
C TYR A 149 -0.33 -12.98 5.87
N ASN A 150 -1.67 -13.01 5.86
CA ASN A 150 -2.57 -12.56 6.93
C ASN A 150 -2.25 -11.17 7.51
N ARG A 151 -1.83 -10.26 6.63
CA ARG A 151 -1.50 -8.86 6.96
C ARG A 151 -1.90 -7.97 5.80
N ASP A 152 -1.84 -6.67 6.03
CA ASP A 152 -2.32 -5.69 5.07
C ASP A 152 -1.42 -5.61 3.83
N VAL A 153 -2.09 -5.50 2.68
CA VAL A 153 -1.44 -5.25 1.39
C VAL A 153 -2.14 -4.05 0.77
N ILE A 154 -1.39 -3.00 0.45
CA ILE A 154 -1.90 -1.78 -0.18
C ILE A 154 -1.55 -1.81 -1.66
N ASN A 155 -2.51 -1.53 -2.53
CA ASN A 155 -2.32 -1.47 -3.98
C ASN A 155 -2.56 -0.06 -4.55
N ILE A 156 -2.01 0.19 -5.74
CA ILE A 156 -2.35 1.35 -6.57
C ILE A 156 -2.92 0.89 -7.92
N HIS A 157 -4.21 1.15 -8.11
CA HIS A 157 -4.89 0.94 -9.37
C HIS A 157 -4.83 2.22 -10.25
N HIS A 158 -4.58 2.03 -11.54
CA HIS A 158 -4.42 3.10 -12.53
C HIS A 158 -5.74 3.67 -13.05
N GLY A 159 -6.58 4.17 -12.16
CA GLY A 159 -7.88 4.67 -12.54
C GLY A 159 -8.74 4.97 -11.33
N LEU A 160 -9.87 5.63 -11.58
CA LEU A 160 -10.99 5.57 -10.67
C LEU A 160 -11.68 4.24 -10.86
N LEU A 161 -11.60 3.36 -9.88
CA LEU A 161 -12.39 2.14 -9.87
C LEU A 161 -13.89 2.53 -9.97
N PRO A 162 -14.69 1.90 -10.85
CA PRO A 162 -14.41 0.67 -11.62
C PRO A 162 -13.97 0.85 -13.09
N SER A 163 -13.51 2.03 -13.52
CA SER A 163 -13.30 2.37 -14.95
C SER A 163 -11.90 1.97 -15.49
N PHE A 164 -11.82 1.66 -16.81
CA PHE A 164 -10.60 1.37 -17.60
C PHE A 164 -9.77 0.14 -17.20
N LYS A 165 -10.40 -1.04 -17.21
CA LYS A 165 -9.72 -2.33 -17.03
C LYS A 165 -8.85 -2.70 -18.26
N GLY A 166 -7.79 -3.49 -18.04
CA GLY A 166 -6.98 -4.10 -19.10
C GLY A 166 -5.73 -3.31 -19.49
N ALA A 167 -5.20 -3.59 -20.69
CA ALA A 167 -3.90 -3.07 -21.10
C ALA A 167 -3.95 -1.60 -21.54
N ASN A 168 -2.88 -0.86 -21.24
CA ASN A 168 -2.64 0.54 -21.64
C ASN A 168 -3.78 1.51 -21.32
N PRO A 169 -4.09 1.71 -20.02
CA PRO A 169 -5.21 2.53 -19.56
C PRO A 169 -5.14 3.98 -20.03
N TYR A 170 -3.95 4.58 -20.13
CA TYR A 170 -3.80 5.97 -20.53
C TYR A 170 -4.21 6.20 -21.99
N ARG A 171 -3.90 5.23 -22.87
CA ARG A 171 -4.36 5.26 -24.26
C ARG A 171 -5.87 5.04 -24.36
N GLN A 172 -6.45 4.18 -23.52
CA GLN A 172 -7.90 4.03 -23.46
C GLN A 172 -8.58 5.35 -23.03
N ALA A 173 -8.08 6.00 -21.98
CA ALA A 173 -8.58 7.29 -21.51
C ALA A 173 -8.47 8.38 -22.59
N PHE A 174 -7.32 8.46 -23.28
CA PHE A 174 -7.12 9.39 -24.39
C PHE A 174 -8.12 9.14 -25.53
N ASN A 175 -8.24 7.89 -25.99
CA ASN A 175 -9.16 7.51 -27.07
C ASN A 175 -10.63 7.72 -26.69
N ALA A 176 -10.98 7.52 -25.42
CA ALA A 176 -12.32 7.77 -24.90
C ALA A 176 -12.65 9.28 -24.76
N GLY A 177 -11.65 10.16 -24.91
CA GLY A 177 -11.84 11.60 -24.83
C GLY A 177 -12.28 12.10 -23.45
N VAL A 178 -11.90 11.38 -22.38
CA VAL A 178 -12.25 11.75 -21.01
C VAL A 178 -11.75 13.14 -20.66
N LYS A 179 -12.40 13.78 -19.68
CA LYS A 179 -12.00 15.10 -19.16
C LYS A 179 -11.28 15.02 -17.83
N MET A 180 -11.28 13.84 -17.22
CA MET A 180 -10.62 13.54 -15.97
C MET A 180 -10.02 12.14 -16.05
N ILE A 181 -8.87 11.99 -15.42
CA ILE A 181 -8.21 10.72 -15.11
C ILE A 181 -8.09 10.61 -13.59
N GLY A 182 -7.82 9.42 -13.07
CA GLY A 182 -7.64 9.23 -11.64
C GLY A 182 -6.78 8.05 -11.30
N ALA A 183 -6.55 7.87 -10.00
CA ALA A 183 -5.87 6.74 -9.42
C ALA A 183 -6.56 6.37 -8.10
N THR A 184 -6.54 5.08 -7.75
CA THR A 184 -7.20 4.57 -6.55
C THR A 184 -6.23 3.70 -5.77
N SER A 185 -5.98 4.05 -4.52
CA SER A 185 -5.30 3.18 -3.57
C SER A 185 -6.29 2.50 -2.66
N HIS A 186 -6.11 1.19 -2.46
CA HIS A 186 -7.02 0.35 -1.72
C HIS A 186 -6.27 -0.81 -1.05
N PHE A 187 -6.90 -1.42 -0.05
CA PHE A 187 -6.41 -2.70 0.47
C PHE A 187 -6.72 -3.83 -0.50
N VAL A 188 -5.81 -4.79 -0.63
CA VAL A 188 -6.00 -5.96 -1.49
C VAL A 188 -6.87 -6.99 -0.77
N THR A 189 -7.84 -7.50 -1.50
CA THR A 189 -8.71 -8.62 -1.13
C THR A 189 -8.56 -9.74 -2.15
N GLU A 190 -9.15 -10.90 -1.88
CA GLU A 190 -9.18 -12.01 -2.84
C GLU A 190 -9.89 -11.62 -4.15
N GLU A 191 -10.94 -10.80 -4.06
CA GLU A 191 -11.57 -10.20 -5.23
C GLU A 191 -10.70 -9.06 -5.79
N LEU A 192 -10.32 -9.20 -7.07
CA LEU A 192 -9.44 -8.27 -7.77
C LEU A 192 -10.00 -6.84 -7.76
N ASP A 193 -9.18 -5.88 -7.35
CA ASP A 193 -9.49 -4.44 -7.34
C ASP A 193 -10.81 -4.08 -6.63
N SER A 194 -11.24 -4.89 -5.65
CA SER A 194 -12.53 -4.72 -4.95
C SER A 194 -12.40 -4.47 -3.45
N GLY A 195 -11.18 -4.38 -2.95
CA GLY A 195 -10.96 -4.15 -1.53
C GLY A 195 -11.23 -2.70 -1.10
N PRO A 196 -11.28 -2.46 0.22
CA PRO A 196 -11.63 -1.17 0.78
C PRO A 196 -10.71 -0.04 0.28
N ILE A 197 -11.32 0.99 -0.33
CA ILE A 197 -10.62 2.18 -0.86
C ILE A 197 -10.05 3.01 0.28
N ILE A 198 -8.77 3.36 0.18
CA ILE A 198 -8.03 4.21 1.13
C ILE A 198 -8.00 5.66 0.63
N GLU A 199 -7.69 5.86 -0.65
CA GLU A 199 -7.54 7.18 -1.25
C GLU A 199 -7.88 7.14 -2.75
N GLN A 200 -8.44 8.22 -3.27
CA GLN A 200 -8.69 8.43 -4.70
C GLN A 200 -8.32 9.86 -5.10
N LEU A 201 -7.49 9.98 -6.13
CA LEU A 201 -7.14 11.28 -6.70
C LEU A 201 -7.61 11.37 -8.15
N VAL A 202 -7.93 12.59 -8.58
CA VAL A 202 -8.28 12.93 -9.95
C VAL A 202 -7.48 14.10 -10.46
N ASP A 203 -7.25 14.14 -11.77
CA ASP A 203 -6.69 15.30 -12.46
C ASP A 203 -7.42 15.55 -13.77
N ARG A 204 -7.41 16.80 -14.22
CA ARG A 204 -8.03 17.23 -15.48
C ARG A 204 -7.11 16.96 -16.68
N VAL A 205 -7.75 16.47 -17.73
CA VAL A 205 -7.15 16.31 -19.05
C VAL A 205 -8.03 17.00 -20.10
N SER A 206 -7.41 17.40 -21.20
CA SER A 206 -8.03 18.21 -22.23
C SER A 206 -7.65 17.71 -23.62
N HIS A 207 -8.32 18.23 -24.65
CA HIS A 207 -8.01 17.95 -26.05
C HIS A 207 -6.61 18.43 -26.48
N ARG A 208 -5.91 19.22 -25.64
CA ARG A 208 -4.55 19.70 -25.89
C ARG A 208 -3.49 18.73 -25.38
N ASP A 209 -3.88 17.79 -24.51
CA ASP A 209 -2.99 16.77 -23.97
C ASP A 209 -2.89 15.63 -24.97
N ASP A 210 -1.68 15.28 -25.40
CA ASP A 210 -1.44 14.06 -26.18
C ASP A 210 -1.35 12.81 -25.26
N VAL A 211 -1.17 11.63 -25.85
CA VAL A 211 -1.04 10.36 -25.12
C VAL A 211 0.14 10.38 -24.12
N SER A 212 1.22 11.10 -24.43
CA SER A 212 2.38 11.20 -23.54
C SER A 212 2.05 12.04 -22.31
N GLN A 213 1.34 13.16 -22.48
CA GLN A 213 0.86 13.99 -21.38
C GLN A 213 -0.13 13.25 -20.49
N PHE A 214 -1.05 12.48 -21.08
CA PHE A 214 -1.93 11.58 -20.32
C PHE A 214 -1.12 10.59 -19.45
N ALA A 215 -0.09 9.97 -20.02
CA ALA A 215 0.76 9.04 -19.29
C ALA A 215 1.54 9.71 -18.14
N ILE A 216 2.10 10.92 -18.36
CA ILE A 216 2.80 11.68 -17.33
C ILE A 216 1.84 12.03 -16.18
N LYS A 217 0.70 12.66 -16.48
CA LYS A 217 -0.30 13.04 -15.47
C LYS A 217 -0.82 11.84 -14.68
N SER A 218 -1.07 10.72 -15.37
CA SER A 218 -1.52 9.49 -14.71
C SER A 218 -0.47 8.92 -13.77
N LYS A 219 0.80 8.85 -14.18
CA LYS A 219 1.89 8.42 -13.29
C LYS A 219 2.03 9.34 -12.07
N THR A 220 1.91 10.66 -12.25
CA THR A 220 1.93 11.62 -11.14
C THR A 220 0.79 11.38 -10.15
N LEU A 221 -0.42 11.12 -10.65
CA LEU A 221 -1.56 10.75 -9.81
C LEU A 221 -1.32 9.45 -9.05
N GLU A 222 -0.80 8.42 -9.72
CA GLU A 222 -0.49 7.13 -9.09
C GLU A 222 0.55 7.27 -7.97
N MET A 223 1.63 8.02 -8.20
CA MET A 223 2.65 8.29 -7.18
C MET A 223 2.02 8.94 -5.95
N ARG A 224 1.29 10.05 -6.17
CA ARG A 224 0.69 10.81 -5.08
C ARG A 224 -0.35 10.01 -4.30
N CYS A 225 -1.27 9.35 -5.01
CA CYS A 225 -2.35 8.56 -4.41
C CYS A 225 -1.80 7.40 -3.57
N LEU A 226 -0.80 6.67 -4.09
CA LEU A 226 -0.18 5.58 -3.33
C LEU A 226 0.53 6.09 -2.09
N THR A 227 1.32 7.15 -2.24
CA THR A 227 2.06 7.72 -1.13
C THR A 227 1.12 8.25 -0.04
N ASP A 228 0.06 8.97 -0.41
CA ASP A 228 -0.90 9.50 0.55
C ASP A 228 -1.55 8.33 1.32
N ALA A 229 -1.96 7.27 0.63
CA ALA A 229 -2.48 6.04 1.26
C ALA A 229 -1.50 5.36 2.22
N VAL A 230 -0.22 5.21 1.83
CA VAL A 230 0.82 4.64 2.69
C VAL A 230 1.09 5.55 3.90
N THR A 231 1.09 6.87 3.70
CA THR A 231 1.28 7.85 4.78
C THR A 231 0.14 7.74 5.80
N TYR A 232 -1.11 7.69 5.35
CA TYR A 232 -2.26 7.51 6.24
C TYR A 232 -2.20 6.19 7.01
N PHE A 233 -1.74 5.12 6.35
CA PHE A 233 -1.55 3.83 6.99
C PHE A 233 -0.48 3.89 8.10
N LEU A 234 0.68 4.48 7.82
CA LEU A 234 1.77 4.62 8.79
C LEU A 234 1.39 5.53 9.97
N ASP A 235 0.67 6.62 9.71
CA ASP A 235 0.22 7.58 10.72
C ASP A 235 -0.96 7.08 11.59
N ASN A 236 -1.41 5.83 11.38
CA ASN A 236 -2.59 5.23 12.01
C ASN A 236 -3.86 6.09 11.82
N ARG A 237 -4.03 6.65 10.61
CA ARG A 237 -5.18 7.48 10.21
C ARG A 237 -6.30 6.70 9.54
N LEU A 238 -6.16 5.39 9.38
CA LEU A 238 -7.15 4.55 8.69
C LEU A 238 -7.94 3.73 9.70
N ILE A 239 -9.26 3.93 9.75
CA ILE A 239 -10.18 3.05 10.51
C ILE A 239 -11.01 2.23 9.53
N ARG A 240 -10.87 0.91 9.60
CA ARG A 240 -11.74 -0.03 8.89
C ARG A 240 -13.04 -0.26 9.62
N TYR A 241 -14.12 -0.41 8.86
CA TYR A 241 -15.44 -0.68 9.42
C TYR A 241 -16.34 -1.46 8.46
N GLY A 242 -17.33 -2.14 9.04
CA GLY A 242 -18.14 -3.12 8.31
C GLY A 242 -17.48 -4.51 8.34
N THR A 243 -18.01 -5.42 7.55
CA THR A 243 -17.50 -6.77 7.38
C THR A 243 -17.37 -7.05 5.90
N GLN A 244 -16.39 -7.88 5.53
CA GLN A 244 -16.23 -8.36 4.15
C GLN A 244 -17.56 -8.96 3.63
N PRO A 245 -17.95 -8.69 2.37
CA PRO A 245 -17.24 -7.90 1.35
C PRO A 245 -17.48 -6.37 1.45
N ASN A 246 -18.32 -5.91 2.37
CA ASN A 246 -18.74 -4.51 2.52
C ASN A 246 -17.84 -3.71 3.48
N GLU A 247 -16.60 -4.15 3.70
CA GLU A 247 -15.65 -3.42 4.52
C GLU A 247 -15.28 -2.10 3.84
N ARG A 248 -15.16 -1.04 4.64
CA ARG A 248 -14.85 0.32 4.19
C ARG A 248 -13.75 0.90 5.07
N VAL A 249 -13.06 1.91 4.55
CA VAL A 249 -12.04 2.66 5.28
C VAL A 249 -12.53 4.08 5.47
N MET A 250 -12.29 4.64 6.65
CA MET A 250 -12.40 6.05 6.93
C MET A 250 -11.00 6.60 7.18
N THR A 251 -10.60 7.58 6.37
CA THR A 251 -9.36 8.32 6.56
C THR A 251 -9.61 9.48 7.51
N LEU A 252 -8.86 9.53 8.61
CA LEU A 252 -8.97 10.52 9.66
C LEU A 252 -7.93 11.60 9.45
N ASN A 253 -8.38 12.84 9.24
CA ASN A 253 -7.51 14.00 9.09
C ASN A 253 -6.84 14.38 10.42
#